data_AF-A0A9P7AGX6-F1
#
_entry.id   AF-A0A9P7AGX6-F1
#
_cell.length_a   1.000
_cell.length_b   1.000
_cell.length_c   1.000
_cell.angle_alpha   90.00
_cell.angle_beta   90.00
_cell.angle_gamma   90.00
#
_symmetry.space_group_name_H-M   'P 1'
#
loop_
_entity.id
_entity.type
_entity.pdbx_description
1 polymer ?
#
loop_
_entity_poly.entity_id
_entity_poly.type
_entity_poly.pdbx_seq_one_letter_code
_entity_poly.pdbx_strand_id
1 'polypeptide(L)'
;MTLPDASNIYGARTSDESTLAEDRMLPGALRDASFVTRLLCLFALGRPDLETHWESLQSKDAFQNARERQCSILTNTITAKAGLLLATSGVFVTTVSPAPYFDYTSPAPYFLLFISLMMAMIAMLTSGLGMIRWLHADRQWTQEQIKPGGYFLLPYLLSMVMPMFFAGLSLNCFIFAMLIAGFCSQNTVCHVLTAVWLVAYVVGVGSMSIEFMWKLAQMS
;
A
#
# COMPACT_ATOMS: atom_id res chain seq x y z
N MET A 1 -54.47 -27.64 34.40
CA MET A 1 -53.41 -26.66 34.69
C MET A 1 -52.11 -27.43 34.76
N THR A 2 -51.42 -27.53 33.63
CA THR A 2 -50.20 -28.32 33.43
C THR A 2 -49.02 -27.36 33.45
N LEU A 3 -48.09 -27.57 34.38
CA LEU A 3 -46.88 -26.76 34.54
C LEU A 3 -45.93 -27.00 33.36
N PRO A 4 -45.34 -25.94 32.77
CA PRO A 4 -44.35 -26.08 31.71
C PRO A 4 -43.04 -26.67 32.26
N ASP A 5 -42.53 -27.65 31.53
CA ASP A 5 -41.33 -28.43 31.81
C ASP A 5 -40.07 -27.56 31.63
N ALA A 6 -39.34 -27.34 32.72
CA ALA A 6 -38.17 -26.45 32.79
C ALA A 6 -36.88 -27.08 32.21
N SER A 7 -36.95 -28.30 31.67
CA SER A 7 -35.79 -29.05 31.20
C SER A 7 -35.24 -28.58 29.83
N ASN A 8 -35.94 -27.71 29.10
CA ASN A 8 -35.57 -27.36 27.72
C ASN A 8 -34.77 -26.05 27.57
N ILE A 9 -34.39 -25.37 28.67
CA ILE A 9 -33.70 -24.07 28.61
C ILE A 9 -32.17 -24.21 28.61
N TYR A 10 -31.62 -25.35 29.05
CA TYR A 10 -30.16 -25.55 29.10
C TYR A 10 -29.52 -26.04 27.80
N GLY A 11 -30.30 -26.48 26.81
CA GLY A 11 -29.79 -27.01 25.54
C GLY A 11 -29.44 -25.96 24.47
N ALA A 12 -29.98 -24.75 24.57
CA ALA A 12 -29.79 -23.71 23.55
C ALA A 12 -28.55 -22.82 23.76
N ARG A 13 -27.92 -22.87 24.95
CA ARG A 13 -26.84 -21.95 25.32
C ARG A 13 -25.46 -22.40 24.84
N THR A 14 -25.25 -23.71 24.70
CA THR A 14 -23.94 -24.27 24.31
C THR A 14 -23.68 -24.21 22.80
N SER A 15 -24.73 -24.20 21.97
CA SER A 15 -24.61 -24.08 20.51
C SER A 15 -24.26 -22.67 20.04
N ASP A 16 -24.66 -21.63 20.78
CA ASP A 16 -24.34 -20.23 20.48
C ASP A 16 -22.88 -19.91 20.84
N GLU A 17 -22.36 -20.44 21.96
CA GLU A 17 -20.95 -20.22 22.34
C GLU A 17 -19.96 -20.96 21.44
N SER A 18 -20.30 -22.17 20.98
CA SER A 18 -19.42 -22.92 20.07
C SER A 18 -19.32 -22.26 18.70
N THR A 19 -20.43 -21.76 18.15
CA THR A 19 -20.44 -21.00 16.89
C THR A 19 -19.75 -19.64 17.03
N LEU A 20 -19.90 -18.94 18.16
CA LEU A 20 -19.16 -17.69 18.44
C LEU A 20 -17.65 -17.92 18.62
N ALA A 21 -17.24 -19.06 19.16
CA ALA A 21 -15.84 -19.43 19.28
C ALA A 21 -15.23 -19.83 17.93
N GLU A 22 -16.00 -20.52 17.09
CA GLU A 22 -15.58 -20.89 15.73
C GLU A 22 -15.47 -19.67 14.80
N ASP A 23 -16.36 -18.67 14.93
CA ASP A 23 -16.28 -17.42 14.15
C ASP A 23 -15.12 -16.49 14.59
N ARG A 24 -14.55 -16.72 15.78
CA ARG A 24 -13.34 -16.00 16.24
C ARG A 24 -12.04 -16.62 15.72
N MET A 25 -12.05 -17.91 15.38
CA MET A 25 -10.85 -18.57 14.86
C MET A 25 -10.62 -18.15 13.41
N LEU A 26 -9.41 -17.65 13.14
CA LEU A 26 -8.96 -17.29 11.80
C LEU A 26 -9.15 -18.49 10.86
N PRO A 27 -9.77 -18.33 9.66
CA PRO A 27 -9.93 -19.43 8.72
C PRO A 27 -8.59 -20.13 8.48
N GLY A 28 -8.52 -21.46 8.65
CA GLY A 28 -7.27 -22.23 8.52
C GLY A 28 -6.52 -21.98 7.20
N ALA A 29 -7.24 -21.59 6.14
CA ALA A 29 -6.71 -21.18 4.83
C ALA A 29 -5.76 -19.96 4.88
N LEU A 30 -5.81 -19.14 5.94
CA LEU A 30 -4.91 -18.01 6.16
C LEU A 30 -3.61 -18.39 6.84
N ARG A 31 -3.58 -19.54 7.54
CA ARG A 31 -2.39 -20.05 8.21
C ARG A 31 -1.35 -20.57 7.22
N ASP A 32 -1.83 -21.14 6.10
CA ASP A 32 -1.04 -21.58 4.95
C ASP A 32 -0.88 -20.49 3.88
N ALA A 33 -0.93 -19.22 4.28
CA ALA A 33 -0.75 -18.10 3.36
C ALA A 33 0.62 -18.18 2.66
N SER A 34 0.58 -18.30 1.33
CA SER A 34 1.75 -18.20 0.44
C SER A 34 2.61 -16.98 0.79
N PHE A 35 3.93 -17.10 0.57
CA PHE A 35 4.90 -16.02 0.76
C PHE A 35 4.46 -14.71 0.08
N VAL A 36 3.80 -14.81 -1.09
CA VAL A 36 3.25 -13.65 -1.82
C VAL A 36 2.19 -12.91 -1.01
N THR A 37 1.28 -13.64 -0.35
CA THR A 37 0.23 -13.05 0.49
C THR A 37 0.85 -12.36 1.70
N ARG A 38 1.87 -12.95 2.34
CA ARG A 38 2.59 -12.33 3.46
C ARG A 38 3.28 -11.04 3.04
N LEU A 39 3.91 -11.03 1.86
CA LEU A 39 4.55 -9.85 1.29
C LEU A 39 3.51 -8.75 1.01
N LEU A 40 2.37 -9.11 0.42
CA LEU A 40 1.27 -8.18 0.16
C LEU A 40 0.66 -7.62 1.45
N CYS A 41 0.48 -8.45 2.48
CA CYS A 41 0.05 -7.99 3.81
C CYS A 41 1.04 -7.00 4.40
N LEU A 42 2.34 -7.30 4.31
CA LEU A 42 3.40 -6.41 4.80
C LEU A 42 3.36 -5.05 4.09
N PHE A 43 3.14 -5.02 2.77
CA PHE A 43 3.00 -3.77 2.03
C PHE A 43 1.67 -3.05 2.30
N ALA A 44 0.56 -3.76 2.41
CA ALA A 44 -0.77 -3.17 2.60
C ALA A 44 -1.00 -2.65 4.03
N LEU A 45 -0.52 -3.38 5.03
CA LEU A 45 -0.83 -3.17 6.45
C LEU A 45 0.39 -2.71 7.25
N GLY A 46 1.61 -2.77 6.66
CA GLY A 46 2.86 -2.54 7.39
C GLY A 46 3.15 -3.63 8.43
N ARG A 47 2.34 -4.69 8.46
CA ARG A 47 2.46 -5.83 9.35
C ARG A 47 2.30 -7.11 8.53
N PRO A 48 3.13 -8.11 8.80
CA PRO A 48 3.08 -9.35 8.03
C PRO A 48 1.95 -10.28 8.47
N ASP A 49 1.41 -10.05 9.67
CA ASP A 49 0.41 -10.91 10.25
C ASP A 49 -1.00 -10.37 10.00
N LEU A 50 -1.82 -11.20 9.37
CA LEU A 50 -3.23 -10.90 9.15
C LEU A 50 -4.04 -11.15 10.42
N GLU A 51 -3.54 -11.94 11.37
CA GLU A 51 -4.22 -12.26 12.63
C GLU A 51 -4.49 -10.98 13.43
N THR A 52 -3.51 -10.08 13.55
CA THR A 52 -3.72 -8.79 14.21
C THR A 52 -4.73 -7.90 13.46
N HIS A 53 -4.79 -7.99 12.13
CA HIS A 53 -5.80 -7.28 11.35
C HIS A 53 -7.19 -7.87 11.58
N TRP A 54 -7.29 -9.20 11.66
CA TRP A 54 -8.52 -9.92 11.99
C TRP A 54 -9.02 -9.59 13.40
N GLU A 55 -8.14 -9.55 14.40
CA GLU A 55 -8.47 -9.09 15.74
C GLU A 55 -9.00 -7.65 15.72
N SER A 56 -8.40 -6.77 14.92
CA SER A 56 -8.89 -5.40 14.76
C SER A 56 -10.29 -5.33 14.15
N LEU A 57 -10.67 -6.30 13.31
CA LEU A 57 -12.02 -6.43 12.73
C LEU A 57 -13.06 -6.91 13.74
N GLN A 58 -12.66 -7.47 14.89
CA GLN A 58 -13.58 -7.91 15.94
C GLN A 58 -14.06 -6.76 16.85
N SER A 59 -13.27 -5.69 17.00
CA SER A 59 -13.66 -4.49 17.74
C SER A 59 -14.05 -3.35 16.80
N LYS A 60 -15.19 -2.69 17.05
CA LYS A 60 -15.65 -1.56 16.24
C LYS A 60 -14.65 -0.39 16.30
N ASP A 61 -14.12 -0.11 17.49
CA ASP A 61 -13.18 0.99 17.71
C ASP A 61 -11.81 0.68 17.10
N ALA A 62 -11.35 -0.57 17.18
CA ALA A 62 -10.08 -0.99 16.57
C ALA A 62 -10.15 -0.94 15.04
N PHE A 63 -11.27 -1.39 14.44
CA PHE A 63 -11.50 -1.31 13.00
C PHE A 63 -11.52 0.15 12.53
N GLN A 64 -12.23 1.02 13.25
CA GLN A 64 -12.30 2.43 12.89
C GLN A 64 -10.93 3.13 12.99
N ASN A 65 -10.16 2.86 14.03
CA ASN A 65 -8.79 3.36 14.17
C ASN A 65 -7.87 2.87 13.05
N ALA A 66 -7.94 1.58 12.67
CA ALA A 66 -7.16 1.02 11.58
C ALA A 66 -7.53 1.68 10.24
N ARG A 67 -8.83 1.85 9.98
CA ARG A 67 -9.35 2.54 8.80
C ARG A 67 -8.89 4.00 8.74
N GLU A 68 -8.99 4.74 9.83
CA GLU A 68 -8.58 6.16 9.88
C GLU A 68 -7.08 6.30 9.64
N ARG A 69 -6.28 5.39 10.20
CA ARG A 69 -4.83 5.32 9.93
C ARG A 69 -4.54 5.05 8.45
N GLN A 70 -5.21 4.07 7.85
CA GLN A 70 -5.02 3.77 6.42
C GLN A 70 -5.45 4.92 5.52
N CYS A 71 -6.61 5.54 5.78
CA CYS A 71 -7.04 6.75 5.09
C CYS A 71 -6.02 7.86 5.23
N SER A 72 -5.52 8.12 6.44
CA SER A 72 -4.50 9.14 6.68
C SER A 72 -3.23 8.88 5.88
N ILE A 73 -2.76 7.62 5.82
CA ILE A 73 -1.60 7.25 5.01
C ILE A 73 -1.88 7.45 3.51
N LEU A 74 -3.02 6.98 3.01
CA LEU A 74 -3.40 7.10 1.60
C LEU A 74 -3.49 8.58 1.18
N THR A 75 -4.22 9.39 1.95
CA THR A 75 -4.44 10.80 1.64
C THR A 75 -3.15 11.63 1.81
N ASN A 76 -2.47 11.52 2.95
CA ASN A 76 -1.32 12.37 3.24
C ASN A 76 -0.06 11.92 2.50
N THR A 77 0.10 10.63 2.25
CA THR A 77 1.33 10.11 1.64
C THR A 77 1.16 9.91 0.15
N ILE A 78 0.12 9.19 -0.29
CA ILE A 78 -0.02 8.83 -1.70
C ILE A 78 -0.60 10.01 -2.47
N THR A 79 -1.75 10.55 -2.08
CA THR A 79 -2.39 11.62 -2.84
C THR A 79 -1.54 12.89 -2.87
N ALA A 80 -0.96 13.30 -1.73
CA ALA A 80 -0.10 14.49 -1.70
C ALA A 80 1.20 14.29 -2.49
N LYS A 81 1.92 13.18 -2.29
CA LYS A 81 3.21 12.95 -3.00
C LYS A 81 3.01 12.64 -4.47
N ALA A 82 2.02 11.81 -4.83
CA ALA A 82 1.70 11.52 -6.22
C ALA A 82 1.18 12.78 -6.93
N GLY A 83 0.38 13.62 -6.26
CA GLY A 83 -0.04 14.91 -6.80
C GLY A 83 1.14 15.86 -7.04
N LEU A 84 2.09 15.93 -6.11
CA LEU A 84 3.32 16.70 -6.29
C LEU A 84 4.17 16.15 -7.45
N LEU A 85 4.37 14.83 -7.51
CA LEU A 85 5.09 14.17 -8.61
C LEU A 85 4.39 14.40 -9.95
N LEU A 86 3.07 14.34 -9.98
CA LEU A 86 2.27 14.59 -11.17
C LEU A 86 2.44 16.03 -11.65
N ALA A 87 2.31 17.01 -10.76
CA ALA A 87 2.47 18.42 -11.09
C ALA A 87 3.90 18.72 -11.58
N THR A 88 4.90 18.22 -10.86
CA THR A 88 6.32 18.45 -11.23
C THR A 88 6.69 17.78 -12.54
N SER A 89 6.40 16.49 -12.71
CA SER A 89 6.62 15.79 -13.99
C SER A 89 5.83 16.44 -15.13
N GLY A 90 4.59 16.89 -14.89
CA GLY A 90 3.80 17.63 -15.86
C GLY A 90 4.44 18.93 -16.30
N VAL A 91 5.02 19.70 -15.37
CA VAL A 91 5.80 20.91 -15.70
C VAL A 91 7.02 20.53 -16.54
N PHE A 92 7.81 19.53 -16.16
CA PHE A 92 8.99 19.13 -16.93
C PHE A 92 8.63 18.60 -18.34
N VAL A 93 7.50 17.91 -18.49
CA VAL A 93 7.05 17.41 -19.80
C VAL A 93 6.54 18.54 -20.70
N THR A 94 5.95 19.61 -20.12
CA THR A 94 5.33 20.70 -20.89
C THR A 94 6.23 21.90 -21.12
N THR A 95 7.34 22.02 -20.42
CA THR A 95 8.25 23.16 -20.49
C THR A 95 9.57 22.80 -21.17
N VAL A 96 10.11 23.76 -21.92
CA VAL A 96 11.47 23.64 -22.47
C VAL A 96 12.48 23.96 -21.37
N SER A 97 13.64 23.29 -21.38
CA SER A 97 14.68 23.56 -20.38
C SER A 97 15.08 25.03 -20.39
N PRO A 98 14.97 25.75 -19.27
CA PRO A 98 15.39 27.13 -19.18
C PRO A 98 16.92 27.27 -19.16
N ALA A 99 17.64 26.17 -18.91
CA ALA A 99 19.08 26.15 -18.72
C ALA A 99 19.75 25.22 -19.75
N PRO A 100 20.66 25.73 -20.60
CA PRO A 100 21.32 24.93 -21.62
C PRO A 100 22.24 23.85 -21.04
N TYR A 101 22.65 24.01 -19.77
CA TYR A 101 23.48 23.02 -19.08
C TYR A 101 22.68 21.86 -18.50
N PHE A 102 21.36 21.93 -18.39
CA PHE A 102 20.54 20.84 -17.83
C PHE A 102 19.42 20.47 -18.80
N ASP A 103 19.76 19.66 -19.81
CA ASP A 103 18.82 19.26 -20.85
C ASP A 103 18.02 18.01 -20.44
N TYR A 104 16.88 18.23 -19.78
CA TYR A 104 15.90 17.19 -19.50
C TYR A 104 14.96 16.90 -20.68
N THR A 105 15.09 17.62 -21.79
CA THR A 105 14.31 17.40 -23.02
C THR A 105 14.94 16.36 -23.95
N SER A 106 16.15 15.90 -23.61
CA SER A 106 16.77 14.73 -24.22
C SER A 106 15.82 13.51 -24.19
N PRO A 107 15.81 12.65 -25.23
CA PRO A 107 14.82 11.59 -25.36
C PRO A 107 14.71 10.64 -24.16
N ALA A 108 15.83 10.31 -23.52
CA ALA A 108 15.85 9.36 -22.40
C ALA A 108 15.23 9.94 -21.10
N PRO A 109 15.68 11.10 -20.57
CA PRO A 109 15.01 11.77 -19.46
C PRO A 109 13.54 12.06 -19.74
N TYR A 110 13.22 12.54 -20.94
CA TYR A 110 11.85 12.88 -21.32
C TYR A 110 10.92 11.67 -21.28
N PHE A 111 11.35 10.52 -21.82
CA PHE A 111 10.57 9.27 -21.77
C PHE A 111 10.31 8.80 -20.33
N LEU A 112 11.33 8.89 -19.45
CA LEU A 112 11.18 8.53 -18.04
C LEU A 112 10.27 9.48 -17.27
N LEU A 113 10.32 10.79 -17.56
CA LEU A 113 9.39 11.79 -17.02
C LEU A 113 7.96 11.51 -17.46
N PHE A 114 7.75 11.12 -18.72
CA PHE A 114 6.44 10.75 -19.23
C PHE A 114 5.90 9.48 -18.57
N ILE A 115 6.72 8.43 -18.40
CA ILE A 115 6.33 7.24 -17.62
C ILE A 115 6.00 7.64 -16.18
N SER A 116 6.83 8.47 -15.55
CA SER A 116 6.60 8.95 -14.19
C SER A 116 5.23 9.64 -14.06
N LEU A 117 4.90 10.53 -15.00
CA LEU A 117 3.61 11.21 -15.09
C LEU A 117 2.44 10.22 -15.21
N MET A 118 2.53 9.27 -16.14
CA MET A 118 1.48 8.26 -16.35
C MET A 118 1.27 7.39 -15.11
N MET A 119 2.36 6.97 -14.47
CA MET A 119 2.30 6.15 -13.25
C MET A 119 1.76 6.94 -12.05
N ALA A 120 2.09 8.24 -11.94
CA ALA A 120 1.50 9.12 -10.93
C ALA A 120 -0.01 9.30 -11.15
N MET A 121 -0.47 9.45 -12.40
CA MET A 121 -1.90 9.49 -12.74
C MET A 121 -2.61 8.21 -12.29
N ILE A 122 -2.05 7.04 -12.64
CA ILE A 122 -2.62 5.74 -12.27
C ILE A 122 -2.66 5.59 -10.74
N ALA A 123 -1.59 5.97 -10.03
CA ALA A 123 -1.53 5.94 -8.58
C ALA A 123 -2.61 6.83 -7.94
N MET A 124 -2.82 8.04 -8.48
CA MET A 124 -3.86 8.95 -8.00
C MET A 124 -5.28 8.41 -8.25
N LEU A 125 -5.55 7.89 -9.46
CA LEU A 125 -6.85 7.33 -9.81
C LEU A 125 -7.18 6.11 -8.95
N THR A 126 -6.23 5.18 -8.81
CA THR A 126 -6.40 3.97 -7.99
C THR A 126 -6.52 4.30 -6.50
N SER A 127 -5.76 5.26 -5.99
CA SER A 127 -5.91 5.77 -4.61
C SER A 127 -7.30 6.38 -4.37
N GLY A 128 -7.79 7.21 -5.30
CA GLY A 128 -9.11 7.83 -5.22
C GLY A 128 -10.25 6.79 -5.24
N LEU A 129 -10.18 5.80 -6.15
CA LEU A 129 -11.11 4.68 -6.19
C LEU A 129 -11.06 3.84 -4.91
N GLY A 130 -9.85 3.60 -4.39
CA GLY A 130 -9.64 2.93 -3.11
C GLY A 130 -10.31 3.67 -1.95
N MET A 131 -10.19 4.99 -1.90
CA MET A 131 -10.80 5.83 -0.87
C MET A 131 -12.33 5.80 -0.94
N ILE A 132 -12.92 5.87 -2.14
CA ILE A 132 -14.38 5.76 -2.32
C ILE A 132 -14.86 4.38 -1.86
N ARG A 133 -14.17 3.32 -2.29
CA ARG A 133 -14.49 1.95 -1.86
C ARG A 133 -14.41 1.82 -0.34
N TRP A 134 -13.41 2.43 0.28
CA TRP A 134 -13.21 2.38 1.73
C TRP A 134 -14.23 3.18 2.53
N LEU A 135 -14.72 4.28 1.97
CA LEU A 135 -15.79 5.08 2.57
C LEU A 135 -17.13 4.32 2.58
N HIS A 136 -17.38 3.54 1.54
CA HIS A 136 -18.59 2.71 1.41
C HIS A 136 -18.45 1.30 1.96
N ALA A 137 -17.24 0.86 2.30
CA ALA A 137 -17.01 -0.46 2.85
C ALA A 137 -17.57 -0.54 4.27
N ASP A 138 -18.65 -1.29 4.44
CA ASP A 138 -19.16 -1.63 5.76
C ASP A 138 -18.28 -2.71 6.41
N ARG A 139 -18.27 -2.72 7.74
CA ARG A 139 -17.56 -3.73 8.54
C ARG A 139 -18.06 -5.12 8.19
N GLN A 140 -19.38 -5.29 8.05
CA GLN A 140 -20.00 -6.57 7.68
C GLN A 140 -19.54 -7.02 6.30
N TRP A 141 -19.53 -6.12 5.31
CA TRP A 141 -19.03 -6.43 3.97
C TRP A 141 -17.55 -6.88 4.00
N THR A 142 -16.71 -6.21 4.80
CA THR A 142 -15.29 -6.57 4.91
C THR A 142 -15.11 -7.95 5.55
N GLN A 143 -15.90 -8.27 6.58
CA GLN A 143 -15.91 -9.59 7.20
C GLN A 143 -16.39 -10.67 6.22
N GLU A 144 -17.45 -10.41 5.46
CA GLU A 144 -17.99 -11.30 4.43
C GLU A 144 -17.01 -11.56 3.28
N GLN A 145 -16.10 -10.63 2.98
CA GLN A 145 -15.06 -10.84 1.96
C GLN A 145 -13.85 -11.64 2.48
N ILE A 146 -13.58 -11.56 3.79
CA ILE A 146 -12.45 -12.28 4.41
C ILE A 146 -12.86 -13.71 4.80
N LYS A 147 -14.11 -13.91 5.23
CA LYS A 147 -14.67 -15.20 5.69
C LYS A 147 -14.57 -16.37 4.68
N PRO A 148 -14.75 -16.17 3.36
CA PRO A 148 -14.69 -17.26 2.38
C PRO A 148 -13.28 -17.85 2.21
N GLY A 149 -12.23 -17.12 2.59
CA GLY A 149 -10.83 -17.55 2.47
C GLY A 149 -10.34 -17.73 1.03
N GLY A 150 -9.14 -17.21 0.72
CA GLY A 150 -8.43 -17.52 -0.52
C GLY A 150 -8.59 -16.47 -1.64
N TYR A 151 -9.53 -16.66 -2.57
CA TYR A 151 -9.50 -15.94 -3.86
C TYR A 151 -9.89 -14.46 -3.78
N PHE A 152 -10.77 -14.07 -2.86
CA PHE A 152 -11.22 -12.67 -2.73
C PHE A 152 -10.27 -11.79 -1.91
N LEU A 153 -9.41 -12.40 -1.08
CA LEU A 153 -8.43 -11.69 -0.27
C LEU A 153 -7.30 -11.10 -1.12
N LEU A 154 -6.82 -11.85 -2.11
CA LEU A 154 -5.76 -11.42 -3.00
C LEU A 154 -6.07 -10.12 -3.76
N PRO A 155 -7.20 -9.99 -4.50
CA PRO A 155 -7.53 -8.76 -5.20
C PRO A 155 -7.80 -7.60 -4.24
N TYR A 156 -8.29 -7.87 -3.03
CA TYR A 156 -8.45 -6.86 -1.98
C TYR A 156 -7.08 -6.31 -1.52
N LEU A 157 -6.14 -7.18 -1.17
CA LEU A 157 -4.77 -6.78 -0.80
C LEU A 157 -4.06 -6.11 -1.97
N LEU A 158 -4.21 -6.64 -3.19
CA LEU A 158 -3.61 -6.06 -4.39
C LEU A 158 -4.15 -4.65 -4.65
N SER A 159 -5.45 -4.42 -4.46
CA SER A 159 -6.05 -3.09 -4.59
C SER A 159 -5.46 -2.07 -3.61
N MET A 160 -5.03 -2.51 -2.42
CA MET A 160 -4.37 -1.64 -1.43
C MET A 160 -2.90 -1.37 -1.76
N VAL A 161 -2.18 -2.39 -2.23
CA VAL A 161 -0.73 -2.27 -2.55
C VAL A 161 -0.49 -1.57 -3.88
N MET A 162 -1.37 -1.75 -4.86
CA MET A 162 -1.24 -1.17 -6.20
C MET A 162 -0.95 0.34 -6.22
N PRO A 163 -1.72 1.23 -5.56
CA PRO A 163 -1.42 2.66 -5.58
C PRO A 163 -0.05 3.00 -4.99
N MET A 164 0.39 2.27 -3.95
CA MET A 164 1.73 2.43 -3.37
C MET A 164 2.82 2.00 -4.34
N PHE A 165 2.61 0.88 -5.04
CA PHE A 165 3.55 0.37 -6.04
C PHE A 165 3.69 1.35 -7.22
N PHE A 166 2.57 1.83 -7.78
CA PHE A 166 2.58 2.82 -8.87
C PHE A 166 3.22 4.15 -8.45
N ALA A 167 2.93 4.64 -7.24
CA ALA A 167 3.55 5.86 -6.72
C ALA A 167 5.06 5.69 -6.52
N GLY A 168 5.49 4.55 -5.97
CA GLY A 168 6.91 4.23 -5.81
C GLY A 168 7.64 4.14 -7.15
N LEU A 169 7.05 3.46 -8.13
CA LEU A 169 7.63 3.33 -9.47
C LEU A 169 7.68 4.68 -10.21
N SER A 170 6.63 5.50 -10.09
CA SER A 170 6.62 6.88 -10.59
C SER A 170 7.77 7.71 -10.02
N LEU A 171 7.99 7.65 -8.71
CA LEU A 171 9.08 8.35 -8.04
C LEU A 171 10.45 7.85 -8.52
N ASN A 172 10.63 6.53 -8.67
CA ASN A 172 11.85 5.94 -9.20
C ASN A 172 12.16 6.45 -10.62
N CYS A 173 11.16 6.40 -11.52
CA CYS A 173 11.31 6.92 -12.88
C CYS A 173 11.66 8.41 -12.89
N PHE A 174 11.04 9.21 -12.02
CA PHE A 174 11.36 10.63 -11.87
C PHE A 174 12.81 10.84 -11.45
N ILE A 175 13.27 10.13 -10.40
CA ILE A 175 14.64 10.22 -9.91
C ILE A 175 15.63 9.81 -11.01
N PHE A 176 15.39 8.71 -11.71
CA PHE A 176 16.27 8.27 -12.80
C PHE A 176 16.31 9.27 -13.96
N ALA A 177 15.18 9.89 -14.32
CA ALA A 177 15.16 10.93 -15.34
C ALA A 177 16.07 12.10 -14.95
N MET A 178 15.97 12.57 -13.71
CA MET A 178 16.78 13.67 -13.20
C MET A 178 18.25 13.31 -13.05
N LEU A 179 18.56 12.06 -12.67
CA LEU A 179 19.93 11.55 -12.62
C LEU A 179 20.57 11.52 -14.01
N ILE A 180 19.86 11.00 -15.01
CA ILE A 180 20.36 10.95 -16.40
C ILE A 180 20.55 12.38 -16.94
N ALA A 181 19.56 13.26 -16.77
CA ALA A 181 19.68 14.65 -17.18
C ALA A 181 20.87 15.35 -16.48
N GLY A 182 21.10 15.04 -15.20
CA GLY A 182 22.22 15.53 -14.43
C GLY A 182 23.57 15.06 -14.95
N PHE A 183 23.74 13.75 -15.20
CA PHE A 183 24.99 13.19 -15.74
C PHE A 183 25.26 13.53 -17.21
N CYS A 184 24.23 13.90 -17.97
CA CYS A 184 24.39 14.41 -19.33
C CYS A 184 24.67 15.93 -19.38
N SER A 185 24.71 16.60 -18.22
CA SER A 185 25.02 18.02 -18.14
C SER A 185 26.45 18.33 -18.59
N GLN A 186 26.68 19.52 -19.14
CA GLN A 186 28.06 19.99 -19.40
C GLN A 186 28.70 20.64 -18.16
N ASN A 187 27.95 20.83 -17.08
CA ASN A 187 28.41 21.55 -15.90
C ASN A 187 28.91 20.60 -14.80
N THR A 188 30.16 20.77 -14.37
CA THR A 188 30.77 20.00 -13.27
C THR A 188 29.97 20.07 -11.97
N VAL A 189 29.36 21.22 -11.67
CA VAL A 189 28.54 21.39 -10.45
C VAL A 189 27.32 20.48 -10.49
N CYS A 190 26.67 20.35 -11.65
CA CYS A 190 25.54 19.44 -11.84
C CYS A 190 25.97 17.98 -11.64
N HIS A 191 27.13 17.58 -12.19
CA HIS A 191 27.66 16.22 -11.97
C HIS A 191 27.91 15.90 -10.51
N VAL A 192 28.56 16.80 -9.78
CA VAL A 192 28.84 16.60 -8.35
C VAL A 192 27.54 16.50 -7.56
N LEU A 193 26.58 17.40 -7.81
CA LEU A 193 25.28 17.37 -7.13
C LEU A 193 24.51 16.08 -7.42
N THR A 194 24.47 15.66 -8.68
CA THR A 194 23.81 14.42 -9.12
C THR A 194 24.48 13.18 -8.52
N ALA A 195 25.81 13.15 -8.44
CA ALA A 195 26.54 12.05 -7.79
C ALA A 195 26.26 11.97 -6.29
N VAL A 196 26.26 13.11 -5.59
CA VAL A 196 25.89 13.19 -4.16
C VAL A 196 24.46 12.70 -3.96
N TRP A 197 23.53 13.13 -4.81
CA TRP A 197 22.14 12.69 -4.74
C TRP A 197 21.98 11.19 -4.99
N LEU A 198 22.71 10.62 -5.96
CA LEU A 198 22.73 9.19 -6.23
C LEU A 198 23.23 8.39 -5.01
N VAL A 199 24.31 8.85 -4.37
CA VAL A 199 24.83 8.20 -3.15
C VAL A 199 23.79 8.25 -2.03
N ALA A 200 23.19 9.42 -1.78
CA ALA A 200 22.14 9.55 -0.77
C ALA A 200 20.94 8.64 -1.07
N TYR A 201 20.55 8.53 -2.34
CA TYR A 201 19.48 7.65 -2.81
C TYR A 201 19.81 6.17 -2.55
N VAL A 202 20.99 5.71 -2.95
CA VAL A 202 21.45 4.33 -2.73
C VAL A 202 21.53 3.99 -1.25
N VAL A 203 22.06 4.89 -0.42
CA VAL A 203 22.11 4.71 1.04
C VAL A 203 20.70 4.62 1.63
N GLY A 204 19.80 5.53 1.25
CA GLY A 204 18.43 5.55 1.76
C GLY A 204 17.63 4.31 1.37
N VAL A 205 17.68 3.92 0.09
CA VAL A 205 17.05 2.68 -0.40
C VAL A 205 17.67 1.46 0.28
N GLY A 206 19.01 1.41 0.36
CA GLY A 206 19.72 0.33 1.04
C GLY A 206 19.32 0.17 2.50
N SER A 207 19.22 1.27 3.26
CA SER A 207 18.77 1.20 4.66
C SER A 207 17.32 0.69 4.79
N MET A 208 16.43 1.14 3.90
CA MET A 208 15.03 0.68 3.88
C MET A 208 14.93 -0.81 3.51
N SER A 209 15.73 -1.25 2.53
CA SER A 209 15.79 -2.67 2.14
C SER A 209 16.37 -3.54 3.25
N ILE A 210 17.39 -3.08 3.97
CA ILE A 210 17.96 -3.82 5.11
C ILE A 210 16.94 -3.94 6.23
N GLU A 211 16.24 -2.86 6.60
CA GLU A 211 15.20 -2.92 7.63
C GLU A 211 14.04 -3.84 7.21
N PHE A 212 13.66 -3.78 5.94
CA PHE A 212 12.65 -4.67 5.37
C PHE A 212 13.08 -6.14 5.41
N MET A 213 14.31 -6.45 4.97
CA MET A 213 14.88 -7.80 5.01
C MET A 213 15.05 -8.30 6.44
N TRP A 214 15.41 -7.43 7.38
CA TRP A 214 15.49 -7.75 8.79
C TRP A 214 14.12 -8.14 9.35
N LYS A 215 13.09 -7.35 9.06
CA LYS A 215 11.71 -7.70 9.41
C LYS A 215 11.27 -9.00 8.73
N LEU A 216 11.69 -9.25 7.49
CA LEU A 216 11.43 -10.52 6.79
C LEU A 216 12.11 -11.71 7.49
N ALA A 217 13.37 -11.58 7.90
CA ALA A 217 14.13 -12.63 8.55
C ALA A 217 13.59 -12.99 9.95
N GLN A 218 13.00 -12.04 10.68
CA GLN A 218 12.33 -12.32 11.95
C GLN A 218 11.06 -13.18 11.80
N MET A 219 10.61 -13.46 10.56
CA MET A 219 9.40 -14.22 10.27
C MET A 219 9.63 -15.64 9.76
N SER A 220 10.87 -15.97 9.38
CA SER A 220 11.27 -17.32 8.94
C SER A 220 11.72 -18.15 10.13
#